data_AF-A0A7J2PSM7-F1
#
_entry.id   AF-A0A7J2PSM7-F1
#
_cell.length_a   1.000
_cell.length_b   1.000
_cell.length_c   1.000
_cell.angle_alpha   90.00
_cell.angle_beta   90.00
_cell.angle_gamma   90.00
#
_symmetry.space_group_name_H-M   'P 1'
#
loop_
_entity.id
_entity.type
_entity.pdbx_description
1 polymer ?
#
loop_
_entity_poly.entity_id
_entity_poly.type
_entity_poly.pdbx_seq_one_letter_code
_entity_poly.pdbx_strand_id
1 'polypeptide(L)'
;MEEIDFEELYKIEKDKLMRYYERIKNQFKFSDPIKIVSKFLINQSIGSNFTDVHETLLYFYDKLAEGKEILDLAFEWIRAQKIRLEYKKYLIRAQYPNDSLSLAVDDCLFKFFLQYDNFMRNLLKNDVREHNFSALYEIFFSPYESKSLNIKDILERHIDNVPTHFQGIEKINT
;
A
#
# COMPACT_ATOMS: atom_id res chain seq x y z
N MET A 1 -20.29 -18.46 11.11
CA MET A 1 -19.09 -18.18 10.30
C MET A 1 -18.03 -17.80 11.31
N GLU A 2 -16.93 -18.55 11.41
CA GLU A 2 -15.84 -18.19 12.32
C GLU A 2 -15.40 -16.76 11.98
N GLU A 3 -15.46 -15.86 12.97
CA GLU A 3 -14.82 -14.55 12.87
C GLU A 3 -13.32 -14.81 12.77
N ILE A 4 -12.82 -14.93 11.54
CA ILE A 4 -11.40 -14.74 11.30
C ILE A 4 -11.13 -13.32 11.77
N ASP A 5 -10.38 -13.19 12.87
CA ASP A 5 -10.03 -11.90 13.45
C ASP A 5 -9.27 -11.12 12.38
N PHE A 6 -9.99 -10.17 11.77
CA PHE A 6 -9.49 -9.36 10.68
C PHE A 6 -8.17 -8.73 11.13
N GLU A 7 -8.03 -8.29 12.38
CA GLU A 7 -6.81 -7.72 12.92
C GLU A 7 -5.57 -8.63 12.82
N GLU A 8 -5.72 -9.96 12.90
CA GLU A 8 -4.61 -10.89 12.76
C GLU A 8 -4.06 -10.94 11.32
N LEU A 9 -4.92 -10.78 10.30
CA LEU A 9 -4.52 -10.71 8.90
C LEU A 9 -3.70 -9.44 8.57
N TYR A 10 -3.99 -8.33 9.25
CA TYR A 10 -3.31 -7.04 9.02
C TYR A 10 -2.03 -6.85 9.83
N LYS A 11 -1.77 -7.66 10.88
CA LYS A 11 -0.61 -7.46 11.74
C LYS A 11 0.68 -7.75 10.97
N ILE A 12 1.43 -6.69 10.69
CA ILE A 12 2.86 -6.80 10.38
C ILE A 12 3.62 -6.91 11.71
N GLU A 13 4.72 -7.67 11.73
CA GLU A 13 5.62 -7.75 12.88
C GLU A 13 6.43 -6.44 12.99
N LYS A 14 5.77 -5.33 13.35
CA LYS A 14 6.33 -3.97 13.28
C LYS A 14 7.67 -3.88 14.03
N ASP A 15 7.78 -4.48 15.21
CA ASP A 15 9.03 -4.47 15.99
C ASP A 15 10.19 -5.15 15.26
N LYS A 16 9.91 -6.26 14.55
CA LYS A 16 10.93 -6.97 13.77
C LYS A 16 11.34 -6.16 12.55
N LEU A 17 10.37 -5.55 11.87
CA LEU A 17 10.63 -4.66 10.74
C LEU A 17 11.42 -3.42 11.17
N MET A 18 11.09 -2.80 12.31
CA MET A 18 11.84 -1.70 12.91
C MET A 18 13.28 -2.10 13.21
N ARG A 19 13.51 -3.25 13.85
CA ARG A 19 14.87 -3.76 14.10
C ARG A 19 15.64 -4.03 12.81
N TYR A 20 14.97 -4.36 11.71
CA TYR A 20 15.60 -4.55 10.41
C TYR A 20 15.92 -3.22 9.74
N TYR A 21 14.98 -2.28 9.75
CA TYR A 21 15.18 -0.91 9.30
C TYR A 21 16.36 -0.24 10.00
N GLU A 22 16.44 -0.33 11.34
CA GLU A 22 17.54 0.26 12.12
C GLU A 22 18.90 -0.34 11.74
N ARG A 23 18.97 -1.64 11.40
CA ARG A 23 20.21 -2.24 10.89
C ARG A 23 20.63 -1.62 9.56
N ILE A 24 19.70 -1.40 8.63
CA ILE A 24 19.96 -0.76 7.34
C ILE A 24 20.36 0.71 7.53
N LYS A 25 19.60 1.46 8.34
CA LYS A 25 19.90 2.86 8.68
C LYS A 25 21.31 3.01 9.24
N ASN A 26 21.73 2.09 10.11
CA ASN A 26 23.09 2.09 10.67
C ASN A 26 24.18 1.75 9.65
N GLN A 27 23.88 1.00 8.59
CA GLN A 27 24.83 0.74 7.49
C GLN A 27 24.95 1.93 6.53
N PHE A 28 23.87 2.72 6.39
CA PHE A 28 23.78 3.82 5.43
C PHE A 28 23.58 5.19 6.10
N LYS A 29 24.24 5.44 7.24
CA LYS A 29 24.03 6.63 8.09
C LYS A 29 24.11 7.99 7.38
N PHE A 30 24.84 8.08 6.28
CA PHE A 30 25.03 9.32 5.51
C PHE A 30 24.13 9.40 4.27
N SER A 31 23.22 8.43 4.08
CA SER A 31 22.27 8.44 2.97
C SER A 31 21.00 9.19 3.33
N ASP A 32 20.36 9.74 2.30
CA ASP A 32 19.04 10.35 2.40
C ASP A 32 18.00 9.36 2.99
N PRO A 33 17.07 9.81 3.86
CA PRO A 33 16.05 8.94 4.47
C PRO A 33 15.22 8.15 3.46
N ILE A 34 14.85 8.75 2.32
CA ILE A 34 14.08 8.10 1.25
C ILE A 34 14.93 6.98 0.64
N LYS A 35 16.23 7.19 0.42
CA LYS A 35 17.14 6.13 -0.06
C LYS A 35 17.26 4.98 0.94
N ILE A 36 17.35 5.28 2.23
CA ILE A 36 17.41 4.23 3.28
C ILE A 36 16.12 3.41 3.27
N VAL A 37 14.96 4.06 3.21
CA VAL A 37 13.66 3.37 3.18
C VAL A 37 13.45 2.60 1.86
N SER A 38 13.96 3.12 0.74
CA SER A 38 13.94 2.41 -0.55
C SER A 38 14.72 1.09 -0.45
N LYS A 39 15.93 1.12 0.13
CA LYS A 39 16.72 -0.11 0.37
C LYS A 39 16.03 -1.06 1.33
N PHE A 40 15.41 -0.53 2.38
CA PHE A 40 14.65 -1.33 3.33
C PHE A 40 13.53 -2.10 2.64
N LEU A 41 12.74 -1.46 1.79
CA LEU A 41 11.66 -2.10 1.03
C LEU A 41 12.18 -3.17 0.06
N ILE A 42 13.23 -2.86 -0.71
CA ILE A 42 13.85 -3.84 -1.63
C ILE A 42 14.35 -5.07 -0.88
N ASN A 43 14.96 -4.88 0.29
CA ASN A 43 15.40 -6.00 1.13
C ASN A 43 14.24 -6.79 1.75
N GLN A 44 13.04 -6.23 1.79
CA GLN A 44 11.80 -6.94 2.14
C GLN A 44 11.08 -7.50 0.91
N SER A 45 11.74 -7.51 -0.26
CA SER A 45 11.16 -7.94 -1.54
C SER A 45 9.89 -7.15 -1.92
N ILE A 46 9.84 -5.87 -1.56
CA ILE A 46 8.75 -4.95 -1.92
C ILE A 46 9.17 -4.07 -3.09
N GLY A 47 8.27 -3.96 -4.06
CA GLY A 47 8.48 -3.25 -5.32
C GLY A 47 9.19 -4.11 -6.38
N SER A 48 9.26 -3.58 -7.58
CA SER A 48 9.89 -4.20 -8.76
C SER A 48 11.41 -4.07 -8.74
N ASN A 49 11.90 -2.85 -8.52
CA ASN A 49 13.33 -2.55 -8.46
C ASN A 49 13.57 -1.27 -7.63
N PHE A 50 14.84 -1.00 -7.30
CA PHE A 50 15.20 0.13 -6.45
C PHE A 50 14.74 1.48 -7.01
N THR A 51 14.87 1.69 -8.32
CA THR A 51 14.48 2.94 -8.98
C THR A 51 12.98 3.20 -8.83
N ASP A 52 12.15 2.22 -9.20
CA ASP A 52 10.69 2.34 -9.12
C ASP A 52 10.22 2.61 -7.68
N VAL A 53 10.81 1.90 -6.70
CA VAL A 53 10.54 2.12 -5.28
C VAL A 53 10.96 3.52 -4.85
N HIS A 54 12.17 3.94 -5.22
CA HIS A 54 12.72 5.22 -4.83
C HIS A 54 11.90 6.39 -5.40
N GLU A 55 11.52 6.31 -6.69
CA GLU A 55 10.69 7.33 -7.34
C GLU A 55 9.29 7.39 -6.75
N THR A 56 8.70 6.25 -6.41
CA THR A 56 7.40 6.20 -5.71
C THR A 56 7.49 6.89 -4.35
N LEU A 57 8.46 6.52 -3.52
CA LEU A 57 8.63 7.13 -2.20
C LEU A 57 8.92 8.62 -2.29
N LEU A 58 9.75 9.03 -3.27
CA LEU A 58 10.05 10.43 -3.52
C LEU A 58 8.81 11.23 -3.91
N TYR A 59 7.96 10.67 -4.78
CA TYR A 59 6.72 11.31 -5.20
C TYR A 59 5.71 11.49 -4.06
N PHE A 60 5.61 10.53 -3.14
CA PHE A 60 4.64 10.60 -2.03
C PHE A 60 5.17 11.27 -0.77
N TYR A 61 6.46 11.57 -0.69
CA TYR A 61 7.07 12.16 0.50
C TYR A 61 6.44 13.50 0.90
N ASP A 62 6.17 14.38 -0.06
CA ASP A 62 5.56 15.70 0.18
C ASP A 62 4.04 15.64 0.46
N LYS A 63 3.42 14.46 0.31
CA LYS A 63 1.98 14.21 0.50
C LYS A 63 1.66 13.61 1.86
N LEU A 64 2.68 13.25 2.65
CA LEU A 64 2.49 12.72 4.00
C LEU A 64 1.87 13.75 4.94
N ALA A 65 0.95 13.29 5.78
CA ALA A 65 0.36 14.11 6.84
C ALA A 65 1.41 14.52 7.89
N GLU A 66 1.10 15.55 8.68
CA GLU A 66 1.97 16.00 9.75
C GLU A 66 2.22 14.88 10.78
N GLY A 67 3.47 14.73 11.21
CA GLY A 67 3.90 13.69 12.13
C GLY A 67 4.00 12.29 11.53
N LYS A 68 3.79 12.12 10.22
CA LYS A 68 4.03 10.85 9.50
C LYS A 68 5.40 10.85 8.83
N GLU A 69 6.05 9.70 8.86
CA GLU A 69 7.35 9.49 8.24
C GLU A 69 7.25 8.65 6.97
N ILE A 70 8.25 8.74 6.09
CA ILE A 70 8.33 7.89 4.89
C ILE A 70 8.41 6.40 5.24
N LEU A 71 8.86 6.08 6.45
CA LEU A 71 8.86 4.72 6.98
C LEU A 71 7.44 4.20 7.28
N ASP A 72 6.50 5.06 7.68
CA ASP A 72 5.09 4.68 7.87
C ASP A 72 4.48 4.25 6.53
N LEU A 73 4.78 4.99 5.45
CA LEU A 73 4.37 4.62 4.08
C LEU A 73 4.95 3.26 3.67
N ALA A 74 6.22 3.01 4.00
CA ALA A 74 6.85 1.72 3.74
C ALA A 74 6.19 0.56 4.51
N PHE A 75 5.78 0.78 5.76
CA PHE A 75 5.05 -0.22 6.52
C PHE A 75 3.70 -0.56 5.91
N GLU A 76 2.97 0.45 5.44
CA GLU A 76 1.68 0.20 4.79
C GLU A 76 1.85 -0.48 3.42
N TRP A 77 2.94 -0.21 2.69
CA TRP A 77 3.28 -0.94 1.47
C TRP A 77 3.58 -2.43 1.76
N ILE A 78 4.38 -2.72 2.79
CA ILE A 78 4.65 -4.10 3.24
C ILE A 78 3.34 -4.79 3.64
N ARG A 79 2.47 -4.08 4.39
CA ARG A 79 1.18 -4.62 4.84
C ARG A 79 0.32 -5.01 3.64
N ALA A 80 0.15 -4.12 2.67
CA ALA A 80 -0.64 -4.38 1.46
C ALA A 80 -0.18 -5.63 0.71
N GLN A 81 1.13 -5.83 0.57
CA GLN A 81 1.67 -7.02 -0.10
C GLN A 81 1.46 -8.31 0.69
N LYS A 82 1.54 -8.24 2.03
CA LYS A 82 1.22 -9.39 2.89
C LYS A 82 -0.26 -9.77 2.74
N ILE A 83 -1.16 -8.79 2.79
CA ILE A 83 -2.60 -8.99 2.58
C ILE A 83 -2.82 -9.66 1.22
N ARG A 84 -2.26 -9.09 0.15
CA ARG A 84 -2.40 -9.60 -1.21
C ARG A 84 -2.00 -11.08 -1.29
N LEU A 85 -0.90 -11.44 -0.65
CA LEU A 85 -0.40 -12.82 -0.62
C LEU A 85 -1.35 -13.76 0.12
N GLU A 86 -1.86 -13.36 1.29
CA GLU A 86 -2.84 -14.16 2.04
C GLU A 86 -4.14 -14.33 1.26
N TYR A 87 -4.61 -13.27 0.60
CA TYR A 87 -5.77 -13.31 -0.27
C TYR A 87 -5.57 -14.28 -1.45
N LYS A 88 -4.41 -14.24 -2.11
CA LYS A 88 -4.06 -15.20 -3.18
C LYS A 88 -4.08 -16.65 -2.66
N LYS A 89 -3.56 -16.92 -1.45
CA LYS A 89 -3.58 -18.26 -0.84
C LYS A 89 -5.02 -18.72 -0.56
N TYR A 90 -5.86 -17.82 -0.07
CA TYR A 90 -7.27 -18.09 0.21
C TYR A 90 -8.01 -18.49 -1.07
N LEU A 91 -7.89 -17.69 -2.13
CA LEU A 91 -8.50 -17.98 -3.44
C LEU A 91 -8.08 -19.34 -4.02
N ILE A 92 -6.81 -19.72 -3.87
CA ILE A 92 -6.31 -21.04 -4.34
C ILE A 92 -6.92 -22.20 -3.56
N ARG A 93 -7.16 -22.04 -2.26
CA ARG A 93 -7.64 -23.10 -1.36
C ARG A 93 -9.15 -23.28 -1.41
N ALA A 94 -9.86 -22.25 -1.80
CA ALA A 94 -11.30 -22.25 -1.70
C ALA A 94 -11.94 -22.93 -2.91
N GLN A 95 -12.10 -24.25 -2.83
CA GLN A 95 -13.05 -24.99 -3.66
C GLN A 95 -14.46 -24.70 -3.11
N TYR A 96 -15.11 -23.63 -3.57
CA TYR A 96 -16.44 -23.27 -3.09
C TYR A 96 -17.53 -24.14 -3.73
N PRO A 97 -18.41 -24.76 -2.92
CA PRO A 97 -19.66 -25.31 -3.43
C PRO A 97 -20.60 -24.17 -3.85
N ASN A 98 -21.30 -24.34 -4.98
CA ASN A 98 -22.42 -23.50 -5.44
C ASN A 98 -22.11 -22.04 -5.86
N ASP A 99 -21.00 -21.79 -6.55
CA ASP A 99 -20.74 -20.53 -7.31
C ASP A 99 -20.85 -19.19 -6.52
N SER A 100 -20.93 -19.20 -5.19
CA SER A 100 -21.00 -17.99 -4.35
C SER A 100 -19.64 -17.39 -4.00
N LEU A 101 -18.59 -17.78 -4.73
CA LEU A 101 -17.22 -17.29 -4.57
C LEU A 101 -17.14 -15.78 -4.79
N SER A 102 -17.87 -15.23 -5.77
CA SER A 102 -17.87 -13.81 -6.09
C SER A 102 -18.37 -12.95 -4.93
N LEU A 103 -19.51 -13.30 -4.32
CA LEU A 103 -20.08 -12.56 -3.19
C LEU A 103 -19.17 -12.57 -1.95
N ALA A 104 -18.53 -13.70 -1.64
CA ALA A 104 -17.63 -13.80 -0.49
C ALA A 104 -16.32 -13.02 -0.72
N VAL A 105 -15.84 -13.00 -1.97
CA VAL A 105 -14.71 -12.19 -2.42
C VAL A 105 -15.06 -10.70 -2.32
N ASP A 106 -16.22 -10.29 -2.81
CA ASP A 106 -16.64 -8.89 -2.85
C ASP A 106 -16.87 -8.31 -1.45
N ASP A 107 -17.49 -9.06 -0.52
CA ASP A 107 -17.66 -8.64 0.88
C ASP A 107 -16.34 -8.52 1.63
N CYS A 108 -15.40 -9.45 1.39
CA CYS A 108 -14.06 -9.40 1.95
C CYS A 108 -13.28 -8.21 1.43
N LEU A 109 -13.29 -7.99 0.11
CA LEU A 109 -12.63 -6.84 -0.52
C LEU A 109 -13.24 -5.53 -0.03
N PHE A 110 -14.57 -5.41 0.07
CA PHE A 110 -15.24 -4.19 0.49
C PHE A 110 -14.87 -3.78 1.92
N LYS A 111 -15.02 -4.69 2.90
CA LYS A 111 -14.67 -4.40 4.30
C LYS A 111 -13.17 -4.17 4.49
N PHE A 112 -12.35 -4.92 3.76
CA PHE A 112 -10.91 -4.76 3.70
C PHE A 112 -10.52 -3.36 3.22
N PHE A 113 -11.02 -2.98 2.04
CA PHE A 113 -10.66 -1.71 1.43
C PHE A 113 -11.16 -0.54 2.26
N LEU A 114 -12.33 -0.63 2.90
CA LEU A 114 -12.82 0.45 3.76
C LEU A 114 -11.92 0.71 4.97
N GLN A 115 -11.50 -0.35 5.69
CA GLN A 115 -10.61 -0.19 6.85
C GLN A 115 -9.21 0.24 6.43
N TYR A 116 -8.68 -0.33 5.35
CA TYR A 116 -7.37 0.02 4.82
C TYR A 116 -7.34 1.45 4.24
N ASP A 117 -8.44 1.89 3.62
CA ASP A 117 -8.61 3.26 3.10
C ASP A 117 -8.55 4.29 4.22
N ASN A 118 -9.18 4.03 5.36
CA ASN A 118 -9.03 4.89 6.54
C ASN A 118 -7.57 5.03 6.99
N PHE A 119 -6.78 3.94 6.98
CA PHE A 119 -5.35 4.04 7.31
C PHE A 119 -4.58 4.88 6.30
N MET A 120 -4.82 4.67 5.01
CA MET A 120 -4.16 5.43 3.95
C MET A 120 -4.53 6.91 3.98
N ARG A 121 -5.81 7.24 4.24
CA ARG A 121 -6.27 8.63 4.38
C ARG A 121 -5.67 9.33 5.60
N ASN A 122 -5.43 8.60 6.69
CA ASN A 122 -4.72 9.14 7.86
C ASN A 122 -3.20 9.27 7.66
N LEU A 123 -2.65 8.64 6.61
CA LEU A 123 -1.23 8.70 6.30
C LEU A 123 -0.88 9.92 5.43
N LEU A 124 -1.81 10.36 4.58
CA LEU A 124 -1.61 11.47 3.65
C LEU A 124 -2.35 12.73 4.10
N LYS A 125 -1.96 13.89 3.57
CA LYS A 125 -2.65 15.17 3.81
C LYS A 125 -4.07 15.13 3.24
N ASN A 126 -4.96 15.88 3.87
CA ASN A 126 -6.38 15.93 3.49
C ASN A 126 -6.63 16.53 2.09
N ASP A 127 -5.68 17.31 1.56
CA ASP A 127 -5.76 17.96 0.24
C ASP A 127 -5.22 17.08 -0.91
N VAL A 128 -4.77 15.85 -0.61
CA VAL A 128 -4.31 14.91 -1.63
C VAL A 128 -5.49 14.43 -2.46
N ARG A 129 -5.38 14.58 -3.79
CA ARG A 129 -6.44 14.19 -4.75
C ARG A 129 -6.59 12.67 -4.86
N GLU A 130 -7.81 12.18 -5.09
CA GLU A 130 -8.15 10.74 -5.15
C GLU A 130 -7.32 9.90 -6.12
N HIS A 131 -6.93 10.44 -7.27
CA HIS A 131 -6.07 9.70 -8.20
C HIS A 131 -4.73 9.28 -7.56
N ASN A 132 -4.26 9.99 -6.54
CA ASN A 132 -3.05 9.64 -5.79
C ASN A 132 -3.29 8.42 -4.88
N PHE A 133 -4.45 8.35 -4.22
CA PHE A 133 -4.85 7.18 -3.44
C PHE A 133 -5.06 5.97 -4.35
N SER A 134 -5.77 6.16 -5.46
CA SER A 134 -5.97 5.12 -6.48
C SER A 134 -4.64 4.59 -7.04
N ALA A 135 -3.72 5.49 -7.42
CA ALA A 135 -2.38 5.11 -7.84
C ALA A 135 -1.59 4.37 -6.74
N LEU A 136 -1.68 4.81 -5.47
CA LEU A 136 -1.06 4.10 -4.35
C LEU A 136 -1.62 2.71 -4.19
N TYR A 137 -2.93 2.51 -4.29
CA TYR A 137 -3.50 1.16 -4.22
C TYR A 137 -3.01 0.28 -5.36
N GLU A 138 -2.95 0.78 -6.60
CA GLU A 138 -2.39 -0.01 -7.70
C GLU A 138 -0.94 -0.42 -7.40
N ILE A 139 -0.11 0.52 -6.94
CA ILE A 139 1.30 0.26 -6.63
C ILE A 139 1.44 -0.72 -5.47
N PHE A 140 0.68 -0.50 -4.39
CA PHE A 140 0.77 -1.25 -3.15
C PHE A 140 0.31 -2.70 -3.31
N PHE A 141 -0.64 -2.96 -4.21
CA PHE A 141 -1.18 -4.30 -4.48
C PHE A 141 -0.68 -4.91 -5.81
N SER A 142 0.31 -4.29 -6.47
CA SER A 142 0.83 -4.81 -7.74
C SER A 142 1.63 -6.13 -7.56
N PRO A 143 1.50 -7.11 -8.46
CA PRO A 143 2.44 -8.22 -8.60
C PRO A 143 3.74 -7.76 -9.26
N TYR A 144 4.81 -7.62 -8.48
CA TYR A 144 6.12 -7.17 -8.98
C TYR A 144 6.84 -8.16 -9.92
N GLU A 145 6.33 -9.39 -10.05
CA GLU A 145 6.95 -10.47 -10.83
C GLU A 145 6.87 -10.28 -12.35
N SER A 146 6.12 -9.28 -12.87
CA SER A 146 5.87 -9.18 -14.31
C SER A 146 5.79 -7.76 -14.91
N LYS A 147 5.84 -6.69 -14.10
CA LYS A 147 5.73 -5.30 -14.59
C LYS A 147 6.63 -4.34 -13.80
N SER A 148 7.26 -3.41 -14.51
CA SER A 148 7.86 -2.22 -13.90
C SER A 148 6.76 -1.32 -13.34
N LEU A 149 7.00 -0.76 -12.16
CA LEU A 149 6.14 0.18 -11.46
C LEU A 149 6.56 1.60 -11.80
N ASN A 150 6.39 2.00 -13.06
CA ASN A 150 6.60 3.39 -13.43
C ASN A 150 5.49 4.25 -12.81
N ILE A 151 5.84 5.00 -11.76
CA ILE A 151 4.92 5.86 -11.02
C ILE A 151 4.25 6.91 -11.93
N LYS A 152 4.98 7.46 -12.93
CA LYS A 152 4.43 8.48 -13.83
C LYS A 152 3.32 7.91 -14.69
N ASP A 153 3.57 6.77 -15.31
CA ASP A 153 2.59 6.09 -16.17
C ASP A 153 1.36 5.64 -15.37
N ILE A 154 1.55 5.24 -14.10
CA ILE A 154 0.44 4.89 -13.21
C ILE A 154 -0.38 6.14 -12.88
N LEU A 155 0.27 7.23 -12.45
CA LEU A 155 -0.43 8.48 -12.11
C LEU A 155 -1.21 9.05 -13.29
N GLU A 156 -0.62 9.12 -14.48
CA GLU A 156 -1.30 9.61 -15.69
C GLU A 156 -2.57 8.81 -15.98
N ARG A 157 -2.50 7.47 -15.92
CA ARG A 157 -3.70 6.62 -16.08
C ARG A 157 -4.77 6.91 -15.03
N HIS A 158 -4.39 7.20 -13.78
CA HIS A 158 -5.38 7.49 -12.73
C HIS A 158 -5.94 8.91 -12.78
N ILE A 159 -5.18 9.88 -13.28
CA ILE A 159 -5.65 11.26 -13.46
C ILE A 159 -6.84 11.31 -14.42
N ASP A 160 -6.79 10.53 -15.50
CA ASP A 160 -7.84 10.53 -16.52
C ASP A 160 -9.09 9.73 -16.10
N ASN A 161 -8.92 8.78 -15.17
CA ASN A 161 -9.97 7.82 -14.81
C ASN A 161 -10.63 8.08 -13.44
N VAL A 162 -9.99 8.85 -12.56
CA VAL A 162 -10.47 9.06 -11.18
C VAL A 162 -10.93 10.51 -10.96
N PRO A 163 -12.19 10.74 -10.56
CA PRO A 163 -12.70 12.06 -10.24
C PRO A 163 -11.86 12.77 -9.17
N THR A 164 -11.33 13.95 -9.47
CA THR A 164 -10.38 14.68 -8.62
C THR A 164 -11.02 15.46 -7.46
N HIS A 165 -12.34 15.60 -7.44
CA HIS A 165 -13.10 16.42 -6.48
C HIS A 165 -13.80 15.60 -5.38
N PHE A 166 -13.46 14.34 -5.21
CA PHE A 166 -14.00 13.52 -4.12
C PHE A 166 -12.94 13.34 -3.03
N GLN A 167 -13.39 13.19 -1.79
CA GLN A 167 -12.60 12.70 -0.67
C GLN A 167 -13.41 11.60 -0.01
N GLY A 168 -13.14 10.34 -0.36
CA GLY A 168 -14.00 9.22 0.02
C GLY A 168 -15.42 9.40 -0.52
N ILE A 169 -16.42 9.53 0.36
CA ILE A 169 -17.84 9.69 -0.01
C ILE A 169 -18.22 11.17 -0.20
N GLU A 170 -17.40 12.10 0.30
CA GLU A 170 -17.73 13.53 0.29
C GLU A 170 -17.15 14.21 -0.96
N LYS A 171 -17.97 15.02 -1.63
CA LYS A 171 -17.51 15.87 -2.72
C LYS A 171 -16.89 17.14 -2.12
N ILE A 172 -15.60 17.37 -2.37
CA ILE A 172 -14.93 18.61 -2.01
C ILE A 172 -15.41 19.68 -3.00
N ASN A 173 -16.15 20.67 -2.50
CA ASN A 173 -16.42 21.90 -3.22
C ASN A 173 -15.20 22.81 -3.06
N THR A 174 -14.26 22.77 -4.00
CA THR A 174 -13.23 23.81 -4.17
C THR A 174 -13.86 25.11 -4.63
#